data_AF-A0A934ZZ68-F1
#
_entry.id   AF-A0A934ZZ68-F1
#
_cell.length_a   1.000
_cell.length_b   1.000
_cell.length_c   1.000
_cell.angle_alpha   90.00
_cell.angle_beta   90.00
_cell.angle_gamma   90.00
#
_symmetry.space_group_name_H-M   'P 1'
#
loop_
_entity.id
_entity.type
_entity.pdbx_description
1 polymer ?
#
loop_
_entity_poly.entity_id
_entity_poly.type
_entity_poly.pdbx_seq_one_letter_code
_entity_poly.pdbx_strand_id
1 'polypeptide(L)'
;MNEDQIAVLIPIVAIVFGVSAGMLGTWLSYRRKQQVLEQFHKERMAALDRGLPLPDVPGNLLGDNDVPTPARVLRNGVMLTLIGVVLYFALAQVANSDVALFGLIPAAIGVANLLYAWMLARRDKTDAAPPDSR
;
A
#
# COMPACT_ATOMS: atom_id res chain seq x y z
N MET A 1 26.08 -28.63 4.78
CA MET A 1 26.23 -27.23 4.31
C MET A 1 27.21 -26.57 5.23
N ASN A 2 28.22 -25.91 4.66
CA ASN A 2 29.19 -25.16 5.45
C ASN A 2 28.50 -23.89 5.98
N GLU A 3 28.93 -23.38 7.14
CA GLU A 3 28.35 -22.19 7.79
C GLU A 3 28.33 -20.98 6.85
N ASP A 4 29.38 -20.83 6.04
CA ASP A 4 29.52 -19.77 5.03
C ASP A 4 28.41 -19.83 3.96
N GLN A 5 27.97 -21.04 3.59
CA GLN A 5 26.90 -21.21 2.61
C GLN A 5 25.55 -20.78 3.18
N ILE A 6 25.30 -21.06 4.46
CA ILE A 6 24.07 -20.67 5.14
C ILE A 6 24.02 -19.14 5.30
N ALA A 7 25.14 -18.51 5.66
CA ALA A 7 25.23 -17.07 5.84
C ALA A 7 24.88 -16.27 4.56
N VAL A 8 25.28 -16.77 3.39
CA VAL A 8 24.96 -16.11 2.09
C VAL A 8 23.53 -16.41 1.63
N LEU A 9 22.99 -17.57 1.96
CA LEU A 9 21.68 -18.01 1.46
C LEU A 9 20.51 -17.30 2.15
N ILE A 10 20.64 -16.96 3.44
CA ILE A 10 19.62 -16.24 4.22
C ILE A 10 19.21 -14.90 3.56
N PRO A 11 20.12 -13.94 3.28
CA PRO A 11 19.74 -12.67 2.67
C PRO A 11 19.20 -12.84 1.25
N ILE A 12 19.71 -13.79 0.47
CA ILE A 12 19.19 -14.08 -0.88
C ILE A 12 17.73 -14.52 -0.80
N VAL A 13 17.42 -15.49 0.07
CA VAL A 13 16.05 -15.97 0.27
C VAL A 13 15.14 -14.85 0.76
N ALA A 14 15.60 -14.03 1.71
CA ALA A 14 14.82 -12.90 2.21
C ALA A 14 14.44 -11.91 1.09
N ILE A 15 15.38 -11.56 0.21
CA ILE A 15 15.14 -10.64 -0.91
C ILE A 15 14.19 -11.27 -1.93
N VAL A 16 14.45 -12.52 -2.34
CA VAL A 16 13.64 -13.21 -3.34
C VAL A 16 12.20 -13.38 -2.86
N PHE A 17 12.00 -13.84 -1.61
CA PHE A 17 10.66 -13.99 -1.04
C PHE A 17 9.98 -12.64 -0.80
N GLY A 18 10.71 -11.63 -0.35
CA GLY A 18 10.16 -10.28 -0.15
C GLY A 18 9.62 -9.69 -1.46
N VAL A 19 10.42 -9.75 -2.53
CA VAL A 19 10.04 -9.21 -3.84
C VAL A 19 8.92 -10.05 -4.48
N SER A 20 9.03 -11.37 -4.45
CA SER A 20 8.00 -12.25 -5.04
C SER A 20 6.66 -12.16 -4.32
N ALA A 21 6.64 -12.07 -2.98
CA ALA A 21 5.41 -11.83 -2.22
C ALA A 21 4.74 -10.49 -2.57
N GLY A 22 5.54 -9.42 -2.68
CA GLY A 22 5.04 -8.10 -3.12
C GLY A 22 4.46 -8.12 -4.54
N MET A 23 5.15 -8.80 -5.46
CA MET A 23 4.71 -8.97 -6.84
C MET A 23 3.41 -9.79 -6.93
N LEU A 24 3.33 -10.91 -6.20
CA LEU A 24 2.13 -11.76 -6.14
C LEU A 24 0.94 -11.02 -5.53
N GLY A 25 1.14 -10.25 -4.46
CA GLY A 25 0.08 -9.45 -3.86
C GLY A 25 -0.47 -8.40 -4.82
N THR A 26 0.42 -7.72 -5.55
CA THR A 26 0.05 -6.75 -6.59
C THR A 26 -0.69 -7.42 -7.74
N TRP A 27 -0.17 -8.54 -8.24
CA TRP A 27 -0.77 -9.30 -9.33
C TRP A 27 -2.15 -9.86 -8.97
N LEU A 28 -2.32 -10.39 -7.75
CA LEU A 28 -3.61 -10.91 -7.29
C LEU A 28 -4.64 -9.79 -7.13
N SER A 29 -4.21 -8.63 -6.63
CA SER A 29 -5.07 -7.45 -6.53
C SER A 29 -5.52 -6.97 -7.92
N TYR A 30 -4.60 -6.95 -8.88
CA TYR A 30 -4.89 -6.60 -10.26
C TYR A 30 -5.85 -7.60 -10.92
N ARG A 31 -5.60 -8.91 -10.75
CA ARG A 31 -6.45 -9.97 -11.30
C ARG A 31 -7.87 -9.94 -10.70
N ARG A 32 -8.01 -9.67 -9.41
CA ARG A 32 -9.31 -9.47 -8.76
C ARG A 32 -10.07 -8.28 -9.37
N LYS A 33 -9.39 -7.14 -9.57
CA LYS A 33 -9.99 -5.97 -10.22
C LYS A 33 -10.46 -6.31 -11.64
N GLN A 34 -9.64 -7.00 -12.44
CA GLN A 34 -10.01 -7.42 -13.80
C GLN A 34 -11.23 -8.35 -13.83
N GLN A 35 -11.27 -9.38 -12.96
CA GLN A 35 -12.39 -10.32 -12.93
C GLN A 35 -13.72 -9.66 -12.62
N VAL A 36 -13.72 -8.69 -11.69
CA VAL A 36 -14.94 -7.97 -11.32
C VAL A 36 -15.38 -7.04 -12.45
N LEU A 37 -14.45 -6.39 -13.15
CA LEU A 37 -14.77 -5.56 -14.33
C LEU A 37 -15.36 -6.40 -15.46
N GLU A 38 -14.80 -7.58 -15.74
CA GLU A 38 -15.32 -8.48 -16.78
C GLU A 38 -16.73 -8.99 -16.46
N GLN A 39 -17.01 -9.34 -15.20
CA GLN A 39 -18.35 -9.73 -14.76
C GLN A 39 -19.35 -8.58 -14.95
N PHE A 40 -18.96 -7.37 -14.57
CA PHE A 40 -19.80 -6.19 -14.72
C PHE A 40 -20.10 -5.85 -16.19
N HIS A 41 -19.09 -5.95 -17.08
CA HIS A 41 -19.30 -5.77 -18.51
C HIS A 41 -20.26 -6.81 -19.09
N LYS A 42 -20.18 -8.07 -18.65
CA LYS A 42 -21.10 -9.13 -19.08
C LYS A 42 -22.54 -8.88 -18.63
N GLU A 43 -22.73 -8.44 -17.39
CA GLU A 43 -24.06 -8.09 -16.86
C GLU A 43 -24.69 -6.92 -17.64
N ARG A 44 -23.89 -5.91 -18.01
CA ARG A 44 -24.37 -4.78 -18.83
C ARG A 44 -24.78 -5.20 -20.24
N MET A 45 -24.00 -6.05 -20.90
CA MET A 45 -24.36 -6.57 -22.23
C MET A 45 -25.65 -7.41 -22.17
N ALA A 46 -25.78 -8.26 -21.14
CA ALA A 46 -27.00 -9.06 -20.93
C ALA A 46 -28.23 -8.21 -20.58
N ALA A 47 -28.06 -7.07 -19.90
CA ALA A 47 -29.15 -6.14 -19.61
C ALA A 47 -29.60 -5.38 -20.87
N LEU A 48 -28.65 -4.96 -21.73
CA LEU A 48 -28.93 -4.34 -23.03
C LEU A 48 -29.71 -5.28 -23.95
N ASP A 49 -29.28 -6.55 -24.06
CA ASP A 49 -29.95 -7.56 -24.88
C ASP A 49 -31.38 -7.86 -24.41
N ARG A 50 -31.67 -7.65 -23.11
CA ARG A 50 -33.00 -7.84 -22.53
C ARG A 50 -33.85 -6.58 -22.45
N GLY A 51 -33.35 -5.43 -22.93
CA GLY A 51 -34.03 -4.14 -22.84
C GLY A 51 -34.26 -3.65 -21.41
N LEU A 52 -33.50 -4.16 -20.45
CA LEU A 52 -33.57 -3.76 -19.04
C LEU A 52 -32.74 -2.48 -18.82
N PRO A 53 -33.12 -1.63 -17.85
CA PRO A 53 -32.31 -0.46 -17.50
C PRO A 53 -30.90 -0.91 -17.11
N LEU A 54 -29.89 -0.21 -17.60
CA LEU A 54 -28.49 -0.56 -17.33
C LEU A 54 -28.26 -0.52 -15.81
N PRO A 55 -27.66 -1.56 -15.22
CA PRO A 55 -27.25 -1.51 -13.83
C PRO A 55 -26.25 -0.37 -13.64
N ASP A 56 -26.47 0.43 -12.59
CA ASP A 56 -25.60 1.49 -12.15
C ASP A 56 -24.21 0.92 -11.82
N VAL A 57 -23.15 1.63 -12.18
CA VAL A 57 -21.79 1.21 -11.86
C VAL A 57 -21.63 1.28 -10.34
N PRO A 58 -21.38 0.16 -9.64
CA PRO A 58 -21.20 0.24 -8.20
C PRO A 58 -19.94 1.07 -7.93
N GLY A 59 -20.07 2.10 -7.09
CA GLY A 59 -19.01 3.09 -6.82
C GLY A 59 -17.70 2.47 -6.34
N ASN A 60 -17.75 1.23 -5.82
CA ASN A 60 -16.57 0.45 -5.45
C ASN A 60 -15.69 0.01 -6.65
N LEU A 61 -16.23 -0.01 -7.88
CA LEU A 61 -15.49 -0.30 -9.13
C LEU A 61 -14.90 0.96 -9.77
N LEU A 62 -15.49 2.13 -9.49
CA LEU A 62 -15.08 3.42 -10.05
C LEU A 62 -13.87 4.04 -9.35
N GLY A 63 -13.16 3.29 -8.50
CA GLY A 63 -11.87 3.72 -7.97
C GLY A 63 -11.93 4.50 -6.67
N ASP A 64 -13.04 4.47 -5.92
CA ASP A 64 -13.09 5.08 -4.58
C ASP A 64 -12.10 4.41 -3.59
N ASN A 65 -11.60 3.21 -3.94
CA ASN A 65 -10.53 2.51 -3.22
C ASN A 65 -9.10 2.87 -3.69
N ASP A 66 -8.94 3.55 -4.84
CA ASP A 66 -7.63 3.95 -5.39
C ASP A 66 -7.25 5.39 -5.03
N VAL A 67 -8.20 6.21 -4.57
CA VAL A 67 -7.86 7.48 -3.95
C VAL A 67 -7.24 7.16 -2.58
N PRO A 68 -5.95 7.49 -2.34
CA PRO A 68 -5.34 7.21 -1.06
C PRO A 68 -6.03 8.04 0.03
N THR A 69 -6.92 7.40 0.79
CA THR A 69 -7.59 8.07 1.90
C THR A 69 -6.56 8.54 2.92
N PRO A 70 -6.72 9.73 3.54
CA PRO A 70 -5.79 10.23 4.54
C PRO A 70 -5.52 9.20 5.66
N ALA A 71 -6.55 8.45 6.06
CA ALA A 71 -6.45 7.37 7.03
C ALA A 71 -5.56 6.20 6.55
N ARG A 72 -5.62 5.83 5.27
CA ARG A 72 -4.77 4.76 4.70
C ARG A 72 -3.31 5.19 4.63
N VAL A 73 -3.03 6.42 4.23
CA VAL A 73 -1.65 6.94 4.17
C VAL A 73 -1.07 7.08 5.58
N LEU A 74 -1.86 7.55 6.54
CA LEU A 74 -1.46 7.62 7.95
C LEU A 74 -1.14 6.23 8.50
N ARG A 75 -2.03 5.24 8.30
CA ARG A 75 -1.81 3.86 8.76
C ARG A 75 -0.55 3.27 8.16
N ASN A 76 -0.36 3.43 6.85
CA ASN A 76 0.83 2.94 6.17
C ASN A 76 2.09 3.64 6.68
N GLY A 77 2.03 4.95 6.92
CA GLY A 77 3.12 5.73 7.52
C GLY A 77 3.52 5.17 8.88
N VAL A 78 2.56 5.09 9.82
CA VAL A 78 2.78 4.52 11.17
C VAL A 78 3.38 3.12 11.10
N MET A 79 2.77 2.22 10.32
CA MET A 79 3.25 0.85 10.17
C MET A 79 4.70 0.82 9.67
N LEU A 80 5.04 1.57 8.62
CA LEU A 80 6.38 1.56 8.06
C LEU A 80 7.41 2.14 9.04
N THR A 81 7.06 3.21 9.77
CA THR A 81 7.92 3.75 10.84
C THR A 81 8.22 2.72 11.89
N LEU A 82 7.18 2.07 12.42
CA LEU A 82 7.34 1.08 13.48
C LEU A 82 8.12 -0.13 13.00
N ILE A 83 7.86 -0.61 11.78
CA ILE A 83 8.62 -1.70 11.17
C ILE A 83 10.11 -1.32 11.08
N GLY A 84 10.43 -0.11 10.60
CA GLY A 84 11.81 0.33 10.51
C GLY A 84 12.50 0.50 11.86
N VAL A 85 11.81 1.04 12.86
CA VAL A 85 12.33 1.17 14.23
C VAL A 85 12.59 -0.21 14.84
N VAL A 86 11.65 -1.15 14.71
CA VAL A 86 11.81 -2.52 15.19
C VAL A 86 12.97 -3.22 14.47
N LEU A 87 13.08 -3.06 13.14
CA LEU A 87 14.20 -3.60 12.37
C LEU A 87 15.54 -3.03 12.82
N TYR A 88 15.62 -1.71 13.07
CA TYR A 88 16.83 -1.08 13.57
C TYR A 88 17.28 -1.71 14.90
N PHE A 89 16.38 -1.81 15.88
CA PHE A 89 16.71 -2.38 17.19
C PHE A 89 16.99 -3.89 17.12
N ALA A 90 16.25 -4.64 16.30
CA ALA A 90 16.49 -6.07 16.12
C ALA A 90 17.86 -6.34 15.48
N LEU A 91 18.19 -5.60 14.42
CA LEU A 91 19.49 -5.71 13.75
C LEU A 91 20.63 -5.21 14.61
N ALA A 92 20.41 -4.21 15.48
CA ALA A 92 21.42 -3.77 16.43
C ALA A 92 21.76 -4.83 17.49
N GLN A 93 20.86 -5.77 17.78
CA GLN A 93 21.14 -6.88 18.70
C GLN A 93 21.73 -8.12 18.03
N VAL A 94 21.41 -8.35 16.76
CA VAL A 94 21.78 -9.59 16.04
C VAL A 94 22.95 -9.39 15.06
N ALA A 95 23.19 -8.15 14.61
CA ALA A 95 24.20 -7.80 13.61
C ALA A 95 25.02 -6.58 14.04
N ASN A 96 25.96 -6.16 13.19
CA ASN A 96 26.76 -4.96 13.42
C ASN A 96 25.93 -3.68 13.31
N SER A 97 26.39 -2.62 13.99
CA SER A 97 25.77 -1.29 13.98
C SER A 97 25.54 -0.73 12.56
N ASP A 98 26.46 -1.01 11.63
CA ASP A 98 26.34 -0.59 10.22
C ASP A 98 25.14 -1.26 9.53
N VAL A 99 24.83 -2.50 9.90
CA VAL A 99 23.68 -3.24 9.35
C VAL A 99 22.37 -2.75 9.97
N ALA A 100 22.40 -2.35 11.25
CA ALA A 100 21.23 -1.79 11.91
C ALA A 100 20.71 -0.53 11.22
N LEU A 101 21.60 0.31 10.68
CA LEU A 101 21.24 1.54 9.94
C LEU A 101 20.28 1.29 8.77
N PHE A 102 20.30 0.10 8.14
CA PHE A 102 19.36 -0.23 7.07
C PHE A 102 17.90 -0.29 7.56
N GLY A 103 17.65 -0.57 8.84
CA GLY A 103 16.32 -0.48 9.45
C GLY A 103 15.75 0.94 9.46
N LEU A 104 16.62 1.97 9.46
CA LEU A 104 16.19 3.37 9.39
C LEU A 104 15.61 3.76 8.03
N ILE A 105 15.90 3.00 6.96
CA ILE A 105 15.37 3.28 5.61
C ILE A 105 13.82 3.19 5.61
N PRO A 106 13.20 2.05 5.96
CA PRO A 106 11.75 1.99 6.09
C PRO A 106 11.23 2.91 7.21
N ALA A 107 12.00 3.19 8.25
CA ALA A 107 11.59 4.16 9.26
C ALA A 107 11.40 5.57 8.64
N ALA A 108 12.39 6.03 7.87
CA ALA A 108 12.37 7.33 7.21
C ALA A 108 11.25 7.44 6.17
N ILE A 109 11.01 6.37 5.39
CA ILE A 109 9.88 6.33 4.43
C ILE A 109 8.53 6.41 5.19
N GLY A 110 8.42 5.75 6.35
CA GLY A 110 7.24 5.87 7.21
C GLY A 110 7.00 7.29 7.70
N VAL A 111 8.07 7.98 8.13
CA VAL A 111 7.99 9.39 8.57
C VAL A 111 7.57 10.28 7.41
N ALA A 112 8.09 10.05 6.20
CA ALA A 112 7.68 10.81 5.01
C ALA A 112 6.18 10.64 4.72
N ASN A 113 5.65 9.42 4.83
CA ASN A 113 4.20 9.16 4.68
C ASN A 113 3.36 9.84 5.77
N LEU A 114 3.85 9.87 7.01
CA LEU A 114 3.18 10.59 8.12
C LEU A 114 3.12 12.10 7.86
N LEU A 115 4.24 12.69 7.41
CA LEU A 115 4.31 14.10 7.05
C LEU A 115 3.37 14.43 5.89
N TYR A 116 3.33 13.56 4.88
CA TYR A 116 2.41 13.71 3.75
C TYR A 116 0.94 13.62 4.20
N ALA A 117 0.58 12.64 5.03
CA ALA A 117 -0.78 12.49 5.56
C ALA A 117 -1.19 13.72 6.39
N TRP A 118 -0.27 14.26 7.18
CA TRP A 118 -0.51 15.47 7.97
C TRP A 118 -0.69 16.72 7.09
N MET A 119 0.10 16.85 6.02
CA MET A 119 -0.05 17.93 5.05
C MET A 119 -1.40 17.85 4.32
N LEU A 120 -1.82 16.63 3.94
CA LEU A 120 -3.12 16.39 3.30
C LEU A 120 -4.27 16.75 4.24
N ALA A 121 -4.22 16.29 5.50
CA ALA A 121 -5.24 16.61 6.52
C ALA A 121 -5.34 18.11 6.84
N ARG A 122 -4.30 18.90 6.58
CA ARG A 122 -4.33 20.37 6.73
C ARG A 122 -4.99 21.06 5.54
N ARG A 123 -4.80 20.54 4.33
CA ARG A 123 -5.42 21.07 3.10
C ARG A 123 -6.94 20.90 3.13
N ASP A 124 -7.42 19.71 3.48
CA ASP A 124 -8.86 19.44 3.61
C ASP A 124 -9.56 20.38 4.61
N LYS A 125 -8.88 20.78 5.69
CA LYS A 125 -9.41 21.73 6.67
C LYS A 125 -9.49 23.17 6.14
N THR A 126 -8.65 23.53 5.17
CA THR A 126 -8.59 24.88 4.59
C THR A 126 -9.66 25.03 3.52
N ASP A 127 -9.89 23.99 2.71
CA ASP A 127 -10.91 23.97 1.66
C ASP A 127 -12.35 23.83 2.21
N ALA A 128 -12.49 23.36 3.46
CA ALA A 128 -13.77 23.29 4.18
C ALA A 128 -14.20 24.62 4.84
N ALA A 129 -13.38 25.67 4.78
CA ALA A 129 -13.76 26.99 5.27
C ALA A 129 -14.68 27.68 4.23
N PRO A 130 -15.92 28.07 4.58
CA PRO A 130 -16.81 28.72 3.63
C PRO A 130 -16.19 30.04 3.15
N PRO A 131 -16.32 30.38 1.84
CA PRO A 131 -15.82 31.64 1.33
C PRO A 131 -16.50 32.78 2.09
N ASP A 132 -15.67 33.62 2.72
CA ASP A 132 -16.06 34.84 3.42
C ASP A 132 -17.00 35.64 2.50
N SER A 133 -18.28 35.72 2.88
CA SER A 133 -19.28 36.55 2.21
C SER A 133 -19.10 37.97 2.75
N ARG A 134 -18.18 38.70 2.12
CA ARG A 134 -18.08 40.17 2.22
C ARG A 134 -18.67 40.82 0.98
#